data_AF-C7CFZ6-F1
#
_entry.id   AF-C7CFZ6-F1
#
_cell.length_a   1.000
_cell.length_b   1.000
_cell.length_c   1.000
_cell.angle_alpha   90.00
_cell.angle_beta   90.00
_cell.angle_gamma   90.00
#
_symmetry.space_group_name_H-M   'P 1'
#
loop_
_entity.id
_entity.type
_entity.pdbx_description
1 polymer ?
#
loop_
_entity_poly.entity_id
_entity_poly.type
_entity_poly.pdbx_seq_one_letter_code
_entity_poly.pdbx_strand_id
1 'polypeptide(L)'
;MGGWPAFAGALVLALAAGAALHAAGPDAPAEPILRRGVADRAPGKLPQSLARITSEDWPAFGNDQGGTRFSPLADLTPENVGRLEKVWEAETGPDTPGPATALEATPIMVGSALYLCDGHNRVLALDAETGRERRRQRGGRGRLRGGREGGARQGRRDLRAARLRLQ
;
A
#
# COMPACT_ATOMS: atom_id res chain seq x y z
N MET A 1 7.03 -54.37 40.02
CA MET A 1 6.29 -54.28 38.75
C MET A 1 4.87 -53.84 39.09
N GLY A 2 4.49 -52.57 38.94
CA GLY A 2 3.15 -52.12 39.40
C GLY A 2 2.74 -50.67 39.15
N GLY A 3 3.55 -49.84 38.51
CA GLY A 3 3.20 -48.42 38.25
C GLY A 3 2.50 -48.15 36.91
N TRP A 4 2.53 -49.11 35.99
CA TRP A 4 2.02 -48.94 34.63
C TRP A 4 0.53 -48.57 34.52
N PRO A 5 -0.41 -49.23 35.24
CA PRO A 5 -1.82 -48.87 35.15
C PRO A 5 -2.10 -47.47 35.73
N ALA A 6 -1.37 -47.05 36.76
CA ALA A 6 -1.50 -45.71 37.33
C ALA A 6 -1.00 -44.63 36.36
N PHE A 7 0.11 -44.89 35.66
CA PHE A 7 0.65 -43.99 34.64
C PHE A 7 -0.28 -43.85 33.43
N ALA A 8 -0.82 -44.98 32.92
CA ALA A 8 -1.77 -44.98 31.82
C ALA A 8 -3.07 -44.24 32.18
N GLY A 9 -3.59 -44.44 33.40
CA GLY A 9 -4.75 -43.71 33.90
C GLY A 9 -4.51 -42.20 33.98
N ALA A 10 -3.35 -41.79 34.49
CA ALA A 10 -2.98 -40.38 34.58
C ALA A 10 -2.83 -39.72 33.19
N LEU A 11 -2.26 -40.43 32.21
CA LEU A 11 -2.12 -39.92 30.84
C LEU A 11 -3.49 -39.71 30.17
N VAL A 12 -4.42 -40.66 30.31
CA VAL A 12 -5.77 -40.54 29.77
C VAL A 12 -6.51 -39.36 30.40
N LEU A 13 -6.41 -39.20 31.73
CA LEU A 13 -6.98 -38.05 32.44
C LEU A 13 -6.39 -36.72 31.97
N ALA A 14 -5.06 -36.65 31.78
CA ALA A 14 -4.40 -35.44 31.29
C ALA A 14 -4.83 -35.08 29.87
N LEU A 15 -4.96 -36.06 28.98
CA LEU A 15 -5.44 -35.85 27.61
C LEU A 15 -6.91 -35.43 27.59
N ALA A 16 -7.76 -36.06 28.39
CA ALA A 16 -9.17 -35.69 28.50
C ALA A 16 -9.35 -34.28 29.08
N ALA A 17 -8.59 -33.93 30.13
CA ALA A 17 -8.58 -32.59 30.70
C ALA A 17 -8.06 -31.55 29.70
N GLY A 18 -6.99 -31.86 28.96
CA GLY A 18 -6.46 -31.00 27.90
C GLY A 18 -7.47 -30.76 26.78
N ALA A 19 -8.17 -31.80 26.32
CA ALA A 19 -9.22 -31.69 25.31
C ALA A 19 -10.42 -30.88 25.83
N ALA A 20 -10.85 -31.11 27.07
CA ALA A 20 -11.94 -30.35 27.69
C ALA A 20 -11.57 -28.87 27.90
N LEU A 21 -10.35 -28.58 28.34
CA LEU A 21 -9.84 -27.20 28.48
C LEU A 21 -9.68 -26.51 27.13
N HIS A 22 -9.33 -27.26 26.06
CA HIS A 22 -9.27 -26.70 24.71
C HIS A 22 -10.65 -26.40 24.15
N ALA A 23 -11.65 -27.25 24.44
CA ALA A 23 -13.04 -27.05 24.03
C ALA A 23 -13.80 -26.00 24.87
N ALA A 24 -13.42 -25.82 26.14
CA ALA A 24 -14.04 -24.88 27.07
C ALA A 24 -13.26 -23.56 27.21
N GLY A 25 -12.05 -23.49 26.65
CA GLY A 25 -11.29 -22.26 26.53
C GLY A 25 -12.07 -21.28 25.67
N PRO A 26 -12.06 -19.97 25.98
CA PRO A 26 -12.66 -19.00 25.09
C PRO A 26 -12.01 -19.18 23.71
N ASP A 27 -12.82 -19.19 22.65
CA ASP A 27 -12.38 -18.78 21.33
C ASP A 27 -11.76 -17.40 21.51
N ALA A 28 -10.49 -17.31 21.92
CA ALA A 28 -9.80 -16.05 22.04
C ALA A 28 -9.98 -15.44 20.66
N PRO A 29 -10.70 -14.30 20.53
CA PRO A 29 -11.03 -13.77 19.22
C PRO A 29 -9.69 -13.58 18.54
N ALA A 30 -9.42 -14.41 17.53
CA ALA A 30 -8.25 -14.25 16.70
C ALA A 30 -8.27 -12.78 16.30
N GLU A 31 -7.25 -12.02 16.72
CA GLU A 31 -7.12 -10.58 16.49
C GLU A 31 -7.81 -10.24 15.16
N PRO A 32 -8.89 -9.44 15.14
CA PRO A 32 -9.70 -9.28 13.93
C PRO A 32 -8.89 -8.74 12.74
N ILE A 33 -7.70 -8.18 13.00
CA ILE A 33 -6.70 -7.77 12.01
C ILE A 33 -6.12 -8.98 11.24
N LEU A 34 -6.04 -10.16 11.86
CA LEU A 34 -5.50 -11.40 11.29
C LEU A 34 -6.57 -12.27 10.60
N ARG A 35 -7.86 -11.97 10.75
CA ARG A 35 -8.96 -12.71 10.09
C ARG A 35 -9.30 -12.21 8.69
N ARG A 36 -8.95 -10.97 8.33
CA ARG A 36 -9.25 -10.46 6.98
C ARG A 36 -8.21 -11.00 5.98
N GLY A 37 -8.45 -12.21 5.45
CA GLY A 37 -7.63 -12.81 4.39
C GLY A 37 -7.36 -14.30 4.52
N VAL A 38 -7.70 -14.93 5.64
CA VAL A 38 -7.61 -16.39 5.77
C VAL A 38 -8.93 -16.97 5.24
N ALA A 39 -8.96 -17.26 3.95
CA ALA A 39 -10.06 -18.01 3.37
C ALA A 39 -9.93 -19.48 3.80
N ASP A 40 -10.99 -20.05 4.37
CA ASP A 40 -11.05 -21.48 4.76
C ASP A 40 -10.93 -22.44 3.56
N ARG A 41 -10.93 -21.89 2.35
CA ARG A 41 -10.55 -22.55 1.10
C ARG A 41 -9.68 -21.60 0.29
N ALA A 42 -8.67 -22.16 -0.37
CA ALA A 42 -7.95 -21.43 -1.40
C ALA A 42 -8.95 -20.88 -2.43
N PRO A 43 -8.79 -19.61 -2.89
CA PRO A 43 -9.63 -19.07 -3.94
C PRO A 43 -9.56 -19.97 -5.18
N GLY A 44 -10.70 -20.18 -5.83
CA GLY A 44 -10.74 -20.92 -7.09
C GLY A 44 -9.93 -20.22 -8.19
N LYS A 45 -9.64 -20.93 -9.28
CA LYS A 45 -8.99 -20.33 -10.46
C LYS A 45 -9.79 -19.10 -10.89
N LEU A 46 -9.11 -17.97 -11.02
CA LEU A 46 -9.74 -16.73 -11.48
C LEU A 46 -10.32 -16.92 -12.90
N PRO A 47 -11.48 -16.32 -13.20
CA PRO A 47 -12.10 -16.44 -14.52
C PRO A 47 -11.26 -15.81 -15.63
N GLN A 48 -10.37 -14.87 -15.28
CA GLN A 48 -9.46 -14.18 -16.18
C GLN A 48 -8.09 -13.96 -15.52
N SER A 49 -7.05 -13.82 -16.33
CA SER A 49 -5.71 -13.50 -15.86
C SER A 49 -5.67 -12.10 -15.24
N LEU A 50 -4.97 -11.95 -14.12
CA LEU A 50 -4.65 -10.65 -13.55
C LEU A 50 -3.52 -9.94 -14.31
N ALA A 51 -2.71 -10.70 -15.06
CA ALA A 51 -1.69 -10.20 -15.98
C ALA A 51 -2.36 -9.69 -17.26
N ARG A 52 -3.07 -8.56 -17.15
CA ARG A 52 -3.78 -7.92 -18.26
C ARG A 52 -3.44 -6.45 -18.29
N ILE A 53 -2.75 -6.05 -19.35
CA ILE A 53 -2.45 -4.65 -19.65
C ILE A 53 -3.50 -4.14 -20.63
N THR A 54 -4.08 -2.98 -20.34
CA THR A 54 -5.25 -2.44 -21.06
C THR A 54 -5.01 -1.07 -21.68
N SER A 55 -3.82 -0.50 -21.47
CA SER A 55 -3.41 0.83 -21.90
C SER A 55 -1.89 0.87 -22.09
N GLU A 56 -1.40 1.92 -22.73
CA GLU A 56 0.03 2.23 -22.82
C GLU A 56 0.58 2.90 -21.54
N ASP A 57 -0.31 3.34 -20.65
CA ASP A 57 0.01 3.88 -19.33
C ASP A 57 0.63 2.84 -18.37
N TRP A 58 1.17 3.33 -17.24
CA TRP A 58 1.66 2.52 -16.12
C TRP A 58 0.87 2.84 -14.82
N PRO A 59 -0.38 2.36 -14.69
CA PRO A 59 -1.30 2.81 -13.64
C PRO A 59 -1.08 2.15 -12.27
N ALA A 60 -0.28 1.08 -12.20
CA ALA A 60 -0.04 0.31 -10.99
C ALA A 60 1.45 -0.03 -10.81
N PHE A 61 1.87 -0.34 -9.58
CA PHE A 61 3.27 -0.65 -9.26
C PHE A 61 3.91 -1.71 -10.18
N GLY A 62 3.15 -2.75 -10.55
CA GLY A 62 3.57 -3.79 -11.48
C GLY A 62 2.93 -3.72 -12.87
N ASN A 63 2.47 -2.52 -13.28
CA ASN A 63 1.68 -2.21 -14.47
C ASN A 63 0.26 -2.83 -14.51
N ASP A 64 0.14 -4.12 -14.20
CA ASP A 64 -1.14 -4.83 -14.13
C ASP A 64 -1.42 -5.41 -12.73
N GLN A 65 -2.59 -6.03 -12.58
CA GLN A 65 -3.02 -6.65 -11.31
C GLN A 65 -2.25 -7.95 -11.00
N GLY A 66 -1.57 -8.53 -11.99
CA GLY A 66 -0.71 -9.70 -11.84
C GLY A 66 0.70 -9.35 -11.41
N GLY A 67 1.07 -8.07 -11.44
CA GLY A 67 2.38 -7.58 -11.06
C GLY A 67 3.47 -7.92 -12.07
N THR A 68 3.14 -8.06 -13.35
CA THR A 68 4.07 -8.57 -14.38
C THR A 68 5.27 -7.66 -14.62
N ARG A 69 5.13 -6.36 -14.37
CA ARG A 69 6.11 -5.32 -14.72
C ARG A 69 6.47 -5.33 -16.22
N PHE A 70 5.56 -5.78 -17.07
CA PHE A 70 5.73 -5.81 -18.51
C PHE A 70 5.16 -4.53 -19.14
N SER A 71 5.84 -3.97 -20.15
CA SER A 71 5.32 -2.87 -20.99
C SER A 71 5.02 -3.40 -22.39
N PRO A 72 3.84 -3.10 -22.97
CA PRO A 72 3.51 -3.52 -24.33
C PRO A 72 4.11 -2.61 -25.41
N LEU A 73 4.73 -1.49 -25.03
CA LEU A 73 5.36 -0.55 -25.97
C LEU A 73 6.54 -1.19 -26.68
N ALA A 74 6.65 -0.93 -27.99
CA ALA A 74 7.65 -1.54 -28.86
C ALA A 74 8.51 -0.51 -29.61
N ASP A 75 8.41 0.79 -29.27
CA ASP A 75 9.20 1.84 -29.90
C ASP A 75 10.71 1.69 -29.64
N LEU A 76 11.07 1.07 -28.51
CA LEU A 76 12.44 0.75 -28.13
C LEU A 76 12.71 -0.75 -28.30
N THR A 77 13.77 -1.05 -29.04
CA THR A 77 14.19 -2.42 -29.39
C THR A 77 15.69 -2.61 -29.09
N PRO A 78 16.19 -3.86 -29.00
CA PRO A 78 17.62 -4.11 -28.83
C PRO A 78 18.50 -3.44 -29.90
N GLU A 79 17.97 -3.23 -31.11
CA GLU A 79 18.68 -2.61 -32.23
C GLU A 79 18.79 -1.09 -32.12
N ASN A 80 17.85 -0.43 -31.42
CA ASN A 80 17.80 1.03 -31.35
C ASN A 80 18.08 1.62 -29.94
N VAL A 81 18.09 0.79 -28.88
CA VAL A 81 18.29 1.24 -27.49
C VAL A 81 19.61 2.01 -27.28
N GLY A 82 20.64 1.72 -28.09
CA GLY A 82 21.91 2.44 -28.07
C GLY A 82 21.85 3.89 -28.54
N ARG A 83 20.70 4.35 -29.05
CA ARG A 83 20.47 5.71 -29.55
C ARG A 83 19.68 6.59 -28.57
N LEU A 84 19.40 6.10 -27.36
CA LEU A 84 18.66 6.85 -26.37
C LEU A 84 19.45 8.08 -25.90
N GLU A 85 18.74 9.20 -25.79
CA GLU A 85 19.26 10.45 -25.25
C GLU A 85 18.41 10.88 -24.04
N LYS A 86 19.02 11.61 -23.11
CA LYS A 86 18.30 12.18 -21.97
C LYS A 86 17.35 13.27 -22.45
N VAL A 87 16.04 13.03 -22.35
CA VAL A 87 15.01 13.99 -22.78
C VAL A 87 14.70 15.06 -21.73
N TRP A 88 14.81 14.72 -20.44
CA TRP A 88 14.67 15.66 -19.33
C TRP A 88 15.27 15.06 -18.05
N GLU A 89 15.45 15.92 -17.05
CA GLU A 89 15.86 15.54 -15.69
C GLU A 89 15.03 16.38 -14.71
N ALA A 90 14.62 15.78 -13.60
CA ALA A 90 13.78 16.44 -12.60
C ALA A 90 14.37 16.24 -11.21
N GLU A 91 14.51 17.34 -10.47
CA GLU A 91 14.89 17.28 -9.06
C GLU A 91 13.67 16.87 -8.22
N THR A 92 13.78 15.77 -7.48
CA THR A 92 12.69 15.26 -6.64
C THR A 92 12.47 16.09 -5.38
N GLY A 93 13.32 17.08 -5.11
CA GLY A 93 13.13 18.11 -4.09
C GLY A 93 14.42 18.41 -3.34
N PRO A 94 14.46 19.54 -2.62
CA PRO A 94 15.64 19.92 -1.85
C PRO A 94 15.85 18.95 -0.69
N ASP A 95 17.13 18.68 -0.39
CA ASP A 95 17.54 17.97 0.82
C ASP A 95 17.01 18.75 2.03
N THR A 96 15.93 18.25 2.64
CA THR A 96 15.22 18.98 3.68
C THR A 96 15.70 18.46 5.03
N PRO A 97 15.97 19.32 6.04
CA PRO A 97 16.43 18.83 7.34
C PRO A 97 15.49 17.78 7.94
N GLY A 98 16.07 16.64 8.30
CA GLY A 98 15.35 15.50 8.90
C GLY A 98 15.69 14.18 8.21
N PRO A 99 15.14 13.05 8.69
CA PRO A 99 15.36 11.76 8.07
C PRO A 99 14.82 11.75 6.63
N ALA A 100 15.68 11.46 5.67
CA ALA A 100 15.33 11.13 4.30
C ALA A 100 15.51 9.61 4.10
N THR A 101 14.62 9.00 3.34
CA THR A 101 14.78 7.62 2.86
C THR A 101 15.41 7.60 1.48
N ALA A 102 16.00 6.47 1.11
CA ALA A 102 16.42 6.22 -0.26
C ALA A 102 15.21 6.34 -1.23
N LEU A 103 15.51 6.70 -2.48
CA LEU A 103 14.49 6.76 -3.53
C LEU A 103 14.24 5.34 -4.08
N GLU A 104 13.19 4.70 -3.58
CA GLU A 104 12.77 3.35 -4.00
C GLU A 104 11.45 3.38 -4.79
N ALA A 105 11.08 4.55 -5.30
CA ALA A 105 9.82 4.76 -5.99
C ALA A 105 9.81 4.02 -7.36
N THR A 106 8.70 3.35 -7.66
CA THR A 106 8.31 3.01 -9.04
C THR A 106 7.30 4.05 -9.50
N PRO A 107 7.66 4.94 -10.44
CA PRO A 107 6.75 5.99 -10.89
C PRO A 107 5.46 5.42 -11.48
N ILE A 108 4.36 6.12 -11.27
CA ILE A 108 3.04 5.81 -11.85
C ILE A 108 2.79 6.80 -12.98
N MET A 109 2.57 6.29 -14.20
CA MET A 109 2.29 7.11 -15.38
C MET A 109 0.83 6.91 -15.77
N VAL A 110 0.05 8.00 -15.80
CA VAL A 110 -1.34 7.98 -16.26
C VAL A 110 -1.60 9.23 -17.08
N GLY A 111 -1.99 9.07 -18.34
CA GLY A 111 -2.11 10.16 -19.30
C GLY A 111 -0.80 10.96 -19.41
N SER A 112 -0.85 12.28 -19.26
CA SER A 112 0.33 13.15 -19.39
C SER A 112 1.09 13.42 -18.07
N ALA A 113 0.79 12.65 -17.01
CA ALA A 113 1.35 12.88 -15.68
C ALA A 113 2.16 11.68 -15.17
N LEU A 114 3.30 11.98 -14.56
CA LEU A 114 4.17 11.03 -13.87
C LEU A 114 4.15 11.32 -12.37
N TYR A 115 3.77 10.34 -11.57
CA TYR A 115 3.65 10.46 -10.11
C TYR A 115 4.72 9.64 -9.40
N LEU A 116 5.39 10.24 -8.41
CA LEU A 116 6.39 9.56 -7.58
C LEU A 116 6.50 10.22 -6.20
N CYS A 117 7.13 9.54 -5.24
CA CYS A 117 7.42 10.09 -3.92
C CYS A 117 8.89 10.52 -3.81
N ASP A 118 9.15 11.61 -3.09
CA ASP A 118 10.51 11.95 -2.64
C ASP A 118 10.89 11.16 -1.37
N GLY A 119 12.16 11.27 -0.96
CA GLY A 119 12.69 10.67 0.27
C GLY A 119 12.05 11.19 1.57
N HIS A 120 11.11 12.14 1.49
CA HIS A 120 10.37 12.70 2.62
C HIS A 120 8.87 12.38 2.59
N ASN A 121 8.45 11.40 1.79
CA ASN A 121 7.05 10.98 1.62
C ASN A 121 6.15 12.12 1.12
N ARG A 122 6.67 13.00 0.26
CA ARG A 122 5.86 13.95 -0.51
C ARG A 122 5.61 13.36 -1.87
N VAL A 123 4.36 13.43 -2.34
CA VAL A 123 3.97 13.00 -3.68
C VAL A 123 4.20 14.17 -4.64
N LEU A 124 4.94 13.91 -5.70
CA LEU A 124 5.16 14.80 -6.84
C LEU A 124 4.26 14.36 -8.00
N ALA A 125 3.74 15.33 -8.73
CA ALA A 125 3.15 15.14 -10.05
C ALA A 125 3.99 15.93 -11.05
N LEU A 126 4.64 15.24 -11.98
CA LEU A 126 5.43 15.80 -13.06
C LEU A 126 4.64 15.71 -14.37
N ASP A 127 4.90 16.66 -15.25
CA ASP A 127 4.57 16.53 -16.67
C ASP A 127 5.46 15.45 -17.32
N ALA A 128 4.88 14.44 -17.96
CA ALA A 128 5.63 13.29 -18.44
C ALA A 128 6.56 13.62 -19.63
N GLU A 129 6.22 14.62 -20.44
CA GLU A 129 6.98 15.01 -21.63
C GLU A 129 8.14 15.96 -21.29
N THR A 130 7.95 16.82 -20.29
CA THR A 130 8.91 17.90 -19.97
C THR A 130 9.63 17.72 -18.64
N GLY A 131 9.18 16.81 -17.78
CA GLY A 131 9.71 16.62 -16.42
C GLY A 131 9.37 17.75 -15.43
N ARG A 132 8.61 18.76 -15.85
CA ARG A 132 8.26 19.91 -15.00
C ARG A 132 7.30 19.52 -13.90
N GLU A 133 7.61 19.91 -12.67
CA GLU A 133 6.69 19.72 -11.54
C GLU A 133 5.41 20.54 -11.74
N ARG A 134 4.27 19.86 -11.75
CA ARG A 134 2.93 20.45 -11.77
C ARG A 134 2.43 20.74 -10.35
N ARG A 135 2.68 19.82 -9.42
CA ARG A 135 2.26 19.92 -8.03
C ARG A 135 3.09 19.02 -7.12
N ARG A 136 3.21 19.44 -5.85
CA ARG A 136 3.71 18.62 -4.75
C ARG A 136 2.75 18.62 -3.57
N GLN A 137 2.48 17.44 -3.02
CA GLN A 137 1.59 17.24 -1.89
C GLN A 137 2.29 16.47 -0.79
N ARG A 138 2.35 17.04 0.41
CA ARG A 138 2.76 16.29 1.60
C ARG A 138 1.59 15.42 2.05
N GLY A 139 1.84 14.13 2.30
CA GLY A 139 0.89 13.29 3.02
C GLY A 139 0.58 13.94 4.37
N GLY A 140 -0.69 14.27 4.61
CA GLY A 140 -1.10 14.89 5.86
C GLY A 140 -0.77 13.95 7.01
N ARG A 141 0.20 14.32 7.87
CA ARG A 141 0.21 13.77 9.23
C ARG A 141 -1.11 14.21 9.82
N GLY A 142 -2.08 13.29 9.91
CA GLY A 142 -3.24 13.50 10.75
C GLY A 142 -2.69 13.96 12.10
N ARG A 143 -2.94 15.21 12.47
CA ARG A 143 -2.94 15.54 13.89
C ARG A 143 -4.04 14.65 14.43
N LEU A 144 -3.68 13.51 14.99
CA LEU A 144 -4.49 12.89 16.02
C LEU A 144 -4.63 14.00 17.06
N ARG A 145 -5.74 14.73 16.97
CA ARG A 145 -6.06 15.81 17.87
C ARG A 145 -6.29 15.09 19.19
N GLY A 146 -5.23 15.02 19.99
CA GLY A 146 -5.27 14.40 21.31
C GLY A 146 -6.48 14.94 22.04
N GLY A 147 -7.30 14.02 22.55
CA GLY A 147 -8.49 14.36 23.30
C GLY A 147 -8.11 15.28 24.45
N ARG A 148 -8.68 16.48 24.44
CA ARG A 148 -9.08 17.17 25.66
C ARG A 148 -10.48 17.69 25.42
N GLU A 149 -11.42 17.07 26.12
CA GLU A 149 -12.67 17.71 26.50
C GLU A 149 -12.34 19.02 27.25
N GLY A 150 -13.19 20.03 27.04
CA GLY A 150 -13.09 21.34 27.68
C GLY A 150 -13.44 22.44 26.69
N GLY A 151 -14.73 22.77 26.61
CA GLY A 151 -15.28 23.63 25.57
C GLY A 151 -14.93 25.12 25.67
N ALA A 152 -15.06 25.81 24.54
CA ALA A 152 -15.50 27.21 24.46
C ALA A 152 -15.86 27.57 23.01
N ARG A 153 -17.17 27.74 22.79
CA ARG A 153 -17.86 28.71 21.93
C ARG A 153 -17.23 29.12 20.58
N GLN A 154 -17.97 28.73 19.52
CA GLN A 154 -18.56 29.62 18.51
C GLN A 154 -17.63 30.66 17.84
N GLY A 155 -17.20 30.34 16.61
CA GLY A 155 -16.63 31.29 15.66
C GLY A 155 -16.80 30.82 14.22
N ARG A 156 -18.06 30.63 13.77
CA ARG A 156 -18.38 30.50 12.34
C ARG A 156 -18.20 31.87 11.68
N ARG A 157 -17.12 32.05 10.92
CA ARG A 157 -17.04 33.04 9.83
C ARG A 157 -16.30 32.43 8.64
N ASP A 158 -17.10 32.15 7.61
CA ASP A 158 -16.84 32.51 6.22
C ASP A 158 -15.59 31.95 5.53
N LEU A 159 -15.75 30.84 4.81
CA LEU A 159 -15.13 30.62 3.49
C LEU A 159 -16.07 29.80 2.60
N ARG A 160 -17.22 30.38 2.25
CA ARG A 160 -17.96 30.05 1.00
C ARG A 160 -17.61 31.12 -0.04
N ALA A 161 -16.46 30.99 -0.68
CA ALA A 161 -16.02 31.61 -1.93
C ALA A 161 -14.60 31.08 -2.16
N ALA A 162 -14.18 30.48 -3.26
CA ALA A 162 -14.55 30.73 -4.64
C ALA A 162 -14.55 29.41 -5.43
N ARG A 163 -15.70 29.14 -6.06
CA ARG A 163 -15.83 28.26 -7.21
C ARG A 163 -15.96 29.21 -8.40
N LEU A 164 -14.88 29.51 -9.13
CA LEU A 164 -14.94 30.05 -10.51
C LEU A 164 -13.56 30.39 -11.08
N ARG A 165 -13.38 29.99 -12.36
CA ARG A 165 -12.30 30.28 -13.33
C ARG A 165 -11.05 29.40 -13.15
N LEU A 166 -10.52 28.73 -14.18
CA LEU A 166 -10.49 28.94 -15.64
C LEU A 166 -10.61 27.56 -16.32
N GLN A 167 -11.46 27.34 -17.35
CA GLN A 167 -11.15 27.47 -18.79
C GLN A 167 -9.66 27.30 -19.16
#